data_AF-A0A850GGN0-F1
#
_entry.id   AF-A0A850GGN0-F1
#
_cell.length_a   1.000
_cell.length_b   1.000
_cell.length_c   1.000
_cell.angle_alpha   90.00
_cell.angle_beta   90.00
_cell.angle_gamma   90.00
#
_symmetry.space_group_name_H-M   'P 1'
#
loop_
_entity.id
_entity.type
_entity.pdbx_description
1 polymer ?
#
loop_
_entity_poly.entity_id
_entity_poly.type
_entity_poly.pdbx_seq_one_letter_code
_entity_poly.pdbx_strand_id
1 'polypeptide(L)'
;MHRKRQTSPIVTIIGLLALTCACAPKSPQSFEDTGSDSSDDDVGDEVGESSAGDDSSSEGGETTGSDGDACASALDILVVVDNSGSMGPVQRNLAAALPTLIAGLDQASVDWRLALTTTDNGNPWCSASTTSPESGNFVHSSCRDRIDDFLFGDNIDVRDEACLDICELSGDALETTPTTTAFDDTAKARPWLQREGGVLNLSAGTSLAAALPCLIPQGVNGCGFEQPLQSMRLAVARAGSDAEDEYGFLRDEASLLILLVSDEVDCSYASHAASIFEQDDERTFWSNPDDSFPTSAVCWNAGVTCSGPSSGYTSCEPIDLDTLGLPTSSDLAVLHPAQGYADDLLALEQSKRAIAGPGVDVAMMAITGVTASGEVIYADVTTTDPDFQINFGIGPSCARAEGSDTIRGLPPVRIREVAEQLSSDPLRSVCDEDFKPTMLELIDRLVGDC
;
A
#
# COMPACT_ATOMS: atom_id res chain seq x y z
N MET A 1 -20.51 9.22 -63.34
CA MET A 1 -19.68 9.17 -64.58
C MET A 1 -18.58 10.22 -64.47
N HIS A 2 -17.35 9.83 -64.84
CA HIS A 2 -16.11 10.64 -64.88
C HIS A 2 -15.51 11.06 -63.53
N ARG A 3 -14.22 10.89 -63.23
CA ARG A 3 -13.06 10.38 -63.99
C ARG A 3 -11.97 10.01 -62.96
N LYS A 4 -11.36 8.82 -63.09
CA LYS A 4 -10.13 8.43 -62.38
C LYS A 4 -8.94 9.29 -62.86
N ARG A 5 -8.03 9.63 -61.94
CA ARG A 5 -6.59 9.81 -62.22
C ARG A 5 -5.77 9.18 -61.08
N GLN A 6 -4.99 8.17 -61.46
CA GLN A 6 -3.81 7.69 -60.72
C GLN A 6 -2.69 8.72 -60.81
N THR A 7 -1.84 8.80 -59.77
CA THR A 7 -0.37 8.61 -59.87
C THR A 7 0.27 8.55 -58.46
N SER A 8 1.21 7.63 -58.34
CA SER A 8 2.06 7.11 -57.24
C SER A 8 2.85 8.08 -56.33
N PRO A 9 3.53 7.57 -55.26
CA PRO A 9 3.82 8.28 -54.02
C PRO A 9 5.20 8.95 -53.99
N ILE A 10 5.36 9.91 -53.07
CA ILE A 10 6.63 10.55 -52.72
C ILE A 10 7.23 9.85 -51.50
N VAL A 11 8.47 9.42 -51.69
CA VAL A 11 9.40 8.87 -50.71
C VAL A 11 9.93 10.01 -49.83
N THR A 12 9.87 9.86 -48.51
CA THR A 12 10.58 10.73 -47.56
C THR A 12 11.69 9.94 -46.88
N ILE A 13 12.92 10.42 -47.08
CA ILE A 13 14.18 9.97 -46.49
C ILE A 13 14.45 10.81 -45.25
N ILE A 14 14.59 10.19 -44.09
CA ILE A 14 15.30 10.69 -42.90
C ILE A 14 15.94 9.41 -42.32
N GLY A 15 17.26 9.22 -42.20
CA GLY A 15 18.30 10.16 -41.77
C GLY A 15 18.91 9.61 -40.48
N LEU A 16 19.51 8.42 -40.58
CA LEU A 16 20.15 7.67 -39.49
C LEU A 16 21.52 8.31 -39.19
N LEU A 17 21.77 8.75 -37.95
CA LEU A 17 23.11 9.15 -37.48
C LEU A 17 23.55 8.20 -36.37
N ALA A 18 24.49 7.32 -36.71
CA ALA A 18 25.20 6.45 -35.79
C ALA A 18 26.46 7.16 -35.27
N LEU A 19 26.70 7.12 -33.96
CA LEU A 19 27.99 7.45 -33.36
C LEU A 19 28.45 6.24 -32.54
N THR A 20 29.41 5.49 -33.08
CA THR A 20 30.21 4.49 -32.37
C THR A 20 31.67 4.91 -32.46
N CYS A 21 32.37 4.94 -31.34
CA CYS A 21 33.81 4.73 -31.33
C CYS A 21 34.23 4.13 -29.98
N ALA A 22 34.61 2.85 -30.01
CA ALA A 22 35.25 2.11 -28.93
C ALA A 22 36.77 2.35 -28.98
N CYS A 23 37.45 2.28 -27.81
CA CYS A 23 38.82 1.76 -27.63
C CYS A 23 39.20 1.75 -26.14
N ALA A 24 39.31 0.56 -25.53
CA ALA A 24 40.28 0.23 -24.47
C ALA A 24 41.57 -0.33 -25.15
N PRO A 25 42.71 -0.68 -24.50
CA PRO A 25 42.99 -0.87 -23.05
C PRO A 25 44.40 -0.38 -22.57
N LYS A 26 44.74 -0.54 -21.27
CA LYS A 26 46.07 -0.99 -20.75
C LYS A 26 46.20 -0.96 -19.21
N SER A 27 46.60 -2.10 -18.62
CA SER A 27 47.47 -2.20 -17.42
C SER A 27 48.96 -2.14 -17.85
N PRO A 28 49.95 -1.81 -16.98
CA PRO A 28 50.65 -2.80 -16.11
C PRO A 28 51.19 -2.19 -14.77
N GLN A 29 51.51 -2.92 -13.67
CA GLN A 29 52.75 -3.64 -13.28
C GLN A 29 52.57 -4.00 -11.76
N SER A 30 52.66 -5.24 -11.24
CA SER A 30 53.78 -6.15 -10.89
C SER A 30 54.73 -5.71 -9.73
N PHE A 31 55.07 -6.71 -8.88
CA PHE A 31 56.08 -6.80 -7.78
C PHE A 31 55.57 -6.41 -6.38
N GLU A 32 55.72 -7.18 -5.29
CA GLU A 32 56.67 -8.24 -4.91
C GLU A 32 56.06 -9.27 -3.95
N ASP A 33 56.66 -10.46 -3.97
CA ASP A 33 56.37 -11.68 -3.22
C ASP A 33 57.38 -11.81 -2.08
N THR A 34 56.94 -12.08 -0.85
CA THR A 34 57.78 -12.69 0.20
C THR A 34 56.94 -13.56 1.14
N GLY A 35 57.07 -14.87 0.97
CA GLY A 35 57.73 -15.70 1.98
C GLY A 35 56.87 -16.34 3.07
N SER A 36 56.48 -17.59 2.81
CA SER A 36 56.13 -18.63 3.79
C SER A 36 57.37 -19.23 4.46
N ASP A 37 57.33 -19.43 5.78
CA ASP A 37 57.87 -20.54 6.60
C ASP A 37 57.97 -20.01 8.05
N SER A 38 57.53 -20.68 9.10
CA SER A 38 57.84 -22.06 9.48
C SER A 38 57.00 -22.45 10.70
N SER A 39 56.62 -23.72 10.76
CA SER A 39 56.14 -24.44 11.93
C SER A 39 57.24 -24.66 12.97
N ASP A 40 56.87 -24.79 14.24
CA ASP A 40 57.11 -26.01 15.05
C ASP A 40 56.71 -25.78 16.52
N ASP A 41 55.75 -26.61 16.95
CA ASP A 41 55.57 -27.32 18.23
C ASP A 41 56.37 -26.87 19.48
N ASP A 42 55.70 -26.70 20.63
CA ASP A 42 55.66 -27.76 21.65
C ASP A 42 54.72 -27.43 22.85
N VAL A 43 54.33 -28.51 23.52
CA VAL A 43 53.30 -28.72 24.53
C VAL A 43 53.64 -28.16 25.91
N GLY A 44 52.61 -27.71 26.64
CA GLY A 44 52.66 -27.47 28.08
C GLY A 44 51.26 -27.41 28.69
N ASP A 45 50.78 -28.55 29.18
CA ASP A 45 49.56 -28.70 29.98
C ASP A 45 49.95 -28.64 31.46
N GLU A 46 49.32 -27.78 32.28
CA GLU A 46 49.08 -27.98 33.72
C GLU A 46 48.20 -26.87 34.33
N VAL A 47 47.00 -27.31 34.76
CA VAL A 47 46.14 -26.90 35.89
C VAL A 47 46.43 -25.64 36.73
N GLY A 48 45.38 -24.83 36.94
CA GLY A 48 45.26 -23.90 38.07
C GLY A 48 43.93 -23.15 38.11
N GLU A 49 43.05 -23.48 39.07
CA GLU A 49 41.81 -22.77 39.39
C GLU A 49 42.06 -21.31 39.85
N SER A 50 41.27 -20.34 39.38
CA SER A 50 40.66 -19.30 40.24
C SER A 50 39.73 -18.33 39.49
N SER A 51 38.46 -18.33 39.96
CA SER A 51 37.51 -17.23 40.19
C SER A 51 37.59 -15.88 39.44
N ALA A 52 36.40 -15.50 38.93
CA ALA A 52 35.71 -14.19 39.05
C ALA A 52 35.58 -13.29 37.79
N GLY A 53 34.34 -12.83 37.58
CA GLY A 53 33.94 -11.69 36.73
C GLY A 53 33.49 -12.09 35.33
N ASP A 54 32.21 -12.37 35.09
CA ASP A 54 31.17 -11.40 34.72
C ASP A 54 31.42 -10.80 33.33
N ASP A 55 30.73 -11.34 32.31
CA ASP A 55 30.57 -10.62 31.05
C ASP A 55 29.30 -11.05 30.29
N SER A 56 28.47 -10.03 30.07
CA SER A 56 27.71 -9.76 28.85
C SER A 56 26.68 -10.79 28.37
N SER A 57 25.43 -10.54 28.78
CA SER A 57 24.24 -10.90 28.02
C SER A 57 24.24 -10.20 26.66
N SER A 58 24.31 -11.00 25.60
CA SER A 58 24.00 -10.59 24.23
C SER A 58 22.54 -10.15 24.14
N GLU A 59 22.31 -8.84 24.05
CA GLU A 59 21.03 -8.27 23.65
C GLU A 59 20.73 -8.67 22.20
N GLY A 60 19.67 -9.46 22.03
CA GLY A 60 18.96 -9.53 20.75
C GLY A 60 18.23 -8.21 20.56
N GLY A 61 18.38 -7.60 19.39
CA GLY A 61 17.64 -6.38 19.05
C GLY A 61 16.15 -6.69 18.99
N GLU A 62 15.40 -6.17 19.95
CA GLU A 62 13.97 -5.91 19.81
C GLU A 62 13.81 -4.74 18.84
N THR A 63 13.20 -5.01 17.69
CA THR A 63 12.60 -3.99 16.84
C THR A 63 11.36 -3.47 17.55
N THR A 64 11.50 -2.42 18.35
CA THR A 64 10.37 -1.71 18.94
C THR A 64 9.71 -0.86 17.86
N GLY A 65 8.64 -1.35 17.25
CA GLY A 65 7.72 -0.48 16.50
C GLY A 65 7.31 0.68 17.41
N SER A 66 7.51 1.92 16.95
CA SER A 66 7.08 3.10 17.68
C SER A 66 5.57 3.21 17.52
N ASP A 67 4.80 2.91 18.57
CA ASP A 67 3.33 3.06 18.55
C ASP A 67 2.86 4.53 18.55
N GLY A 68 3.75 5.45 18.18
CA GLY A 68 3.62 6.86 18.47
C GLY A 68 3.96 7.14 19.93
N ASP A 69 4.85 8.10 20.19
CA ASP A 69 4.81 8.76 21.49
C ASP A 69 3.50 9.57 21.48
N ALA A 70 2.48 9.11 22.22
CA ALA A 70 1.07 9.53 22.18
C ALA A 70 0.80 11.04 22.38
N CYS A 71 1.36 11.91 21.54
CA CYS A 71 1.47 13.37 21.67
C CYS A 71 1.61 14.09 20.33
N ALA A 72 0.98 13.58 19.27
CA ALA A 72 1.01 14.24 17.97
C ALA A 72 0.30 15.60 18.03
N SER A 73 1.07 16.69 17.95
CA SER A 73 0.49 18.05 17.84
C SER A 73 -0.09 18.33 16.45
N ALA A 74 0.35 17.55 15.45
CA ALA A 74 -0.15 17.57 14.09
C ALA A 74 -0.11 16.16 13.49
N LEU A 75 -1.07 15.84 12.63
CA LEU A 75 -1.21 14.52 11.99
C LEU A 75 -1.59 14.61 10.51
N ASP A 76 -0.80 14.00 9.63
CA ASP A 76 -1.17 13.77 8.24
C ASP A 76 -1.72 12.36 8.09
N ILE A 77 -2.88 12.21 7.45
CA ILE A 77 -3.60 10.93 7.33
C ILE A 77 -3.75 10.60 5.85
N LEU A 78 -3.10 9.53 5.42
CA LEU A 78 -3.28 8.94 4.10
C LEU A 78 -4.16 7.69 4.22
N VAL A 79 -5.33 7.71 3.60
CA VAL A 79 -6.21 6.54 3.52
C VAL A 79 -6.05 5.89 2.14
N VAL A 80 -5.65 4.63 2.12
CA VAL A 80 -5.55 3.83 0.89
C VAL A 80 -6.71 2.85 0.89
N VAL A 81 -7.67 3.05 -0.01
CA VAL A 81 -8.93 2.32 -0.03
C VAL A 81 -8.96 1.38 -1.21
N ASP A 82 -9.19 0.10 -0.93
CA ASP A 82 -9.45 -0.89 -1.96
C ASP A 82 -10.75 -0.57 -2.69
N ASN A 83 -10.64 -0.40 -4.01
CA ASN A 83 -11.73 -0.08 -4.92
C ASN A 83 -12.11 -1.28 -5.80
N SER A 84 -11.88 -2.51 -5.34
CA SER A 84 -12.37 -3.73 -5.97
C SER A 84 -13.89 -3.89 -5.85
N GLY A 85 -14.45 -4.80 -6.65
CA GLY A 85 -15.88 -5.09 -6.73
C GLY A 85 -16.56 -5.48 -5.41
N SER A 86 -15.83 -6.05 -4.45
CA SER A 86 -16.38 -6.51 -3.15
C SER A 86 -16.46 -5.42 -2.08
N MET A 87 -15.84 -4.26 -2.32
CA MET A 87 -15.55 -3.29 -1.26
C MET A 87 -16.70 -2.35 -0.90
N GLY A 88 -17.84 -2.39 -1.60
CA GLY A 88 -18.98 -1.49 -1.36
C GLY A 88 -19.43 -1.41 0.11
N PRO A 89 -19.80 -2.54 0.76
CA PRO A 89 -20.19 -2.55 2.16
C PRO A 89 -19.07 -2.12 3.12
N VAL A 90 -17.81 -2.47 2.83
CA VAL A 90 -16.64 -2.11 3.63
C VAL A 90 -16.40 -0.60 3.59
N GLN A 91 -16.47 0.01 2.40
CA GLN A 91 -16.32 1.46 2.23
C GLN A 91 -17.44 2.23 2.93
N ARG A 92 -18.68 1.72 2.93
CA ARG A 92 -19.77 2.30 3.72
C ARG A 92 -19.45 2.26 5.22
N ASN A 93 -18.94 1.15 5.72
CA ASN A 93 -18.55 1.03 7.14
C ASN A 93 -17.39 1.99 7.48
N LEU A 94 -16.41 2.14 6.59
CA LEU A 94 -15.34 3.12 6.72
C LEU A 94 -15.89 4.57 6.73
N ALA A 95 -16.80 4.91 5.82
CA ALA A 95 -17.43 6.23 5.75
C ALA A 95 -18.23 6.57 7.01
N ALA A 96 -18.83 5.57 7.67
CA ALA A 96 -19.53 5.72 8.93
C ALA A 96 -18.59 5.84 10.15
N ALA A 97 -17.38 5.28 10.08
CA ALA A 97 -16.46 5.19 11.20
C ALA A 97 -15.42 6.32 11.23
N LEU A 98 -14.76 6.60 10.11
CA LEU A 98 -13.65 7.56 10.01
C LEU A 98 -13.98 8.98 10.55
N PRO A 99 -15.21 9.51 10.43
CA PRO A 99 -15.58 10.77 11.09
C PRO A 99 -15.33 10.78 12.61
N THR A 100 -15.31 9.62 13.26
CA THR A 100 -14.98 9.47 14.69
C THR A 100 -13.53 9.87 14.96
N LEU A 101 -12.59 9.40 14.13
CA LEU A 101 -11.17 9.77 14.23
C LEU A 101 -11.02 11.29 14.11
N ILE A 102 -11.58 11.87 13.04
CA ILE A 102 -11.48 13.31 12.77
C ILE A 102 -12.12 14.15 13.89
N ALA A 103 -13.26 13.72 14.43
CA ALA A 103 -13.88 14.38 15.57
C ALA A 103 -13.04 14.29 16.86
N GLY A 104 -12.30 13.19 17.06
CA GLY A 104 -11.34 13.05 18.16
C GLY A 104 -10.17 14.02 18.03
N LEU A 105 -9.59 14.13 16.84
CA LEU A 105 -8.52 15.09 16.54
C LEU A 105 -8.98 16.54 16.75
N ASP A 106 -10.19 16.89 16.28
CA ASP A 106 -10.79 18.21 16.50
C ASP A 106 -10.99 18.51 18.00
N GLN A 107 -11.39 17.51 18.81
CA GLN A 107 -11.56 17.66 20.26
C GLN A 107 -10.23 17.86 20.99
N ALA A 108 -9.19 17.16 20.55
CA ALA A 108 -7.84 17.28 21.08
C ALA A 108 -7.09 18.52 20.54
N SER A 109 -7.69 19.28 19.63
CA SER A 109 -7.06 20.45 18.99
C SER A 109 -5.78 20.09 18.23
N VAL A 110 -5.74 18.91 17.59
CA VAL A 110 -4.65 18.46 16.72
C VAL A 110 -4.86 19.02 15.32
N ASP A 111 -3.82 19.61 14.73
CA ASP A 111 -3.87 20.07 13.34
C ASP A 111 -3.73 18.89 12.38
N TRP A 112 -4.73 18.64 11.53
CA TRP A 112 -4.76 17.43 10.70
C TRP A 112 -4.91 17.70 9.20
N ARG A 113 -4.42 16.76 8.41
CA ARG A 113 -4.67 16.62 6.97
C ARG A 113 -5.19 15.23 6.65
N LEU A 114 -6.14 15.12 5.73
CA LEU A 114 -6.75 13.87 5.29
C LEU A 114 -6.75 13.81 3.76
N ALA A 115 -6.01 12.84 3.23
CA ALA A 115 -5.98 12.50 1.82
C ALA A 115 -6.43 11.06 1.61
N LEU A 116 -7.00 10.79 0.44
CA LEU A 116 -7.46 9.47 0.04
C LEU A 116 -6.87 9.11 -1.32
N THR A 117 -6.52 7.85 -1.50
CA THR A 117 -6.19 7.26 -2.80
C THR A 117 -6.72 5.82 -2.83
N THR A 118 -6.60 5.16 -3.97
CA THR A 118 -7.06 3.78 -4.17
C THR A 118 -5.90 2.80 -4.22
N THR A 119 -6.23 1.51 -4.25
CA THR A 119 -5.30 0.42 -4.53
C THR A 119 -5.07 0.20 -6.03
N ASP A 120 -5.83 0.85 -6.92
CA ASP A 120 -5.66 0.72 -8.37
C ASP A 120 -4.45 1.53 -8.87
N ASN A 121 -3.38 0.79 -9.18
CA ASN A 121 -2.19 1.31 -9.81
C ASN A 121 -2.02 0.79 -11.26
N GLY A 122 -3.07 0.21 -11.83
CA GLY A 122 -3.12 -0.28 -13.20
C GLY A 122 -2.41 -1.62 -13.37
N ASN A 123 -2.95 -2.46 -14.24
CA ASN A 123 -2.42 -3.78 -14.54
C ASN A 123 -2.57 -4.06 -16.05
N PRO A 124 -1.63 -4.77 -16.71
CA PRO A 124 -1.75 -5.12 -18.13
C PRO A 124 -3.07 -5.81 -18.49
N TRP A 125 -3.64 -6.53 -17.53
CA TRP A 125 -4.93 -7.19 -17.65
C TRP A 125 -6.13 -6.25 -17.70
N CYS A 126 -6.07 -5.20 -16.89
CA CYS A 126 -7.13 -4.25 -16.72
C CYS A 126 -6.98 -3.15 -17.76
N SER A 127 -7.87 -3.14 -18.75
CA SER A 127 -7.82 -2.13 -19.81
C SER A 127 -7.98 -0.74 -19.20
N ALA A 128 -7.23 0.24 -19.72
CA ALA A 128 -7.45 1.66 -19.42
C ALA A 128 -8.84 2.17 -19.89
N SER A 129 -9.62 1.33 -20.58
CA SER A 129 -11.03 1.61 -20.91
C SER A 129 -12.02 1.07 -19.89
N THR A 130 -11.56 0.23 -18.95
CA THR A 130 -12.38 -0.43 -17.92
C THR A 130 -12.05 0.01 -16.51
N THR A 131 -10.81 0.45 -16.25
CA THR A 131 -10.42 1.04 -14.96
C THR A 131 -9.69 2.37 -15.20
N SER A 132 -9.67 3.24 -14.18
CA SER A 132 -8.98 4.53 -14.20
C SER A 132 -8.01 4.62 -13.03
N PRO A 133 -6.82 3.98 -13.14
CA PRO A 133 -5.91 3.87 -12.02
C PRO A 133 -5.51 5.23 -11.46
N GLU A 134 -5.63 5.39 -10.16
CA GLU A 134 -5.17 6.56 -9.45
C GLU A 134 -3.64 6.58 -9.35
N SER A 135 -2.97 5.42 -9.27
CA SER A 135 -1.50 5.34 -9.15
C SER A 135 -0.92 6.28 -8.08
N GLY A 136 -1.57 6.27 -6.91
CA GLY A 136 -1.24 7.11 -5.77
C GLY A 136 -1.68 8.58 -5.85
N ASN A 137 -2.32 9.03 -6.94
CA ASN A 137 -2.93 10.36 -6.98
C ASN A 137 -4.04 10.46 -5.93
N PHE A 138 -4.19 11.65 -5.33
CA PHE A 138 -5.24 11.87 -4.35
C PHE A 138 -6.59 12.06 -5.03
N VAL A 139 -7.60 11.35 -4.52
CA VAL A 139 -8.98 11.48 -4.97
C VAL A 139 -9.71 12.44 -4.04
N HIS A 140 -9.90 13.67 -4.50
CA HIS A 140 -10.67 14.70 -3.79
C HIS A 140 -11.90 15.10 -4.60
N SER A 141 -12.91 14.24 -4.60
CA SER A 141 -14.21 14.54 -5.24
C SER A 141 -15.33 13.76 -4.57
N SER A 142 -16.57 14.20 -4.75
CA SER A 142 -17.72 13.51 -4.16
C SER A 142 -17.96 12.19 -4.89
N CYS A 143 -18.25 11.13 -4.15
CA CYS A 143 -18.71 9.86 -4.71
C CYS A 143 -19.90 10.05 -5.69
N ARG A 144 -20.71 11.11 -5.51
CA ARG A 144 -21.85 11.42 -6.39
C ARG A 144 -21.43 11.93 -7.77
N ASP A 145 -20.28 12.58 -7.86
CA ASP A 145 -19.75 13.10 -9.14
C ASP A 145 -19.12 11.98 -9.97
N ARG A 146 -18.78 10.88 -9.30
CA ARG A 146 -18.13 9.66 -9.83
C ARG A 146 -19.01 8.45 -9.59
N ILE A 147 -20.33 8.63 -9.70
CA ILE A 147 -21.29 7.59 -9.30
C ILE A 147 -21.18 6.32 -10.14
N ASP A 148 -20.68 6.42 -11.38
CA ASP A 148 -20.46 5.26 -12.25
C ASP A 148 -19.24 4.42 -11.80
N ASP A 149 -18.38 4.95 -10.94
CA ASP A 149 -17.26 4.19 -10.33
C ASP A 149 -17.76 3.17 -9.31
N PHE A 150 -19.04 3.24 -8.91
CA PHE A 150 -19.69 2.28 -8.00
C PHE A 150 -20.42 1.15 -8.75
N LEU A 151 -20.07 0.96 -10.03
CA LEU A 151 -20.50 -0.14 -10.88
C LEU A 151 -19.28 -1.01 -11.21
N PHE A 152 -19.42 -2.33 -11.11
CA PHE A 152 -18.39 -3.26 -11.58
C PHE A 152 -18.99 -4.35 -12.48
N GLY A 153 -18.60 -4.29 -13.76
CA GLY A 153 -19.22 -5.10 -14.80
C GLY A 153 -20.74 -4.89 -14.88
N ASP A 154 -21.46 -5.93 -15.32
CA ASP A 154 -22.92 -5.89 -15.45
C ASP A 154 -23.67 -6.34 -14.17
N ASN A 155 -22.94 -6.79 -13.14
CA ASN A 155 -23.52 -7.56 -12.03
C ASN A 155 -23.37 -6.90 -10.65
N ILE A 156 -22.48 -5.93 -10.49
CA ILE A 156 -22.27 -5.24 -9.21
C ILE A 156 -22.71 -3.79 -9.37
N ASP A 157 -23.68 -3.39 -8.55
CA ASP A 157 -24.18 -2.02 -8.44
C ASP A 157 -24.35 -1.69 -6.96
N VAL A 158 -23.39 -0.94 -6.42
CA VAL A 158 -23.38 -0.51 -5.01
C VAL A 158 -23.57 1.00 -4.88
N ARG A 159 -24.11 1.65 -5.91
CA ARG A 159 -24.31 3.11 -5.94
C ARG A 159 -25.13 3.61 -4.77
N ASP A 160 -26.25 2.94 -4.48
CA ASP A 160 -27.13 3.30 -3.37
C ASP A 160 -26.40 3.07 -2.03
N GLU A 161 -25.97 1.83 -1.79
CA GLU A 161 -25.39 1.37 -0.53
C GLU A 161 -24.10 2.10 -0.13
N ALA A 162 -23.19 2.34 -1.09
CA ALA A 162 -21.86 2.89 -0.82
C ALA A 162 -21.77 4.41 -1.03
N CYS A 163 -22.73 5.04 -1.72
CA CYS A 163 -22.70 6.49 -1.97
C CYS A 163 -24.04 7.19 -1.74
N LEU A 164 -25.10 6.85 -2.49
CA LEU A 164 -26.31 7.69 -2.54
C LEU A 164 -27.10 7.69 -1.22
N ASP A 165 -27.02 6.62 -0.43
CA ASP A 165 -27.69 6.51 0.88
C ASP A 165 -26.96 7.27 1.99
N ILE A 166 -25.66 7.56 1.81
CA ILE A 166 -24.82 8.19 2.86
C ILE A 166 -24.34 9.60 2.49
N CYS A 167 -24.41 9.98 1.22
CA CYS A 167 -23.92 11.26 0.72
C CYS A 167 -25.01 12.07 0.02
N GLU A 168 -25.21 13.31 0.48
CA GLU A 168 -26.14 14.28 -0.14
C GLU A 168 -25.43 15.39 -0.95
N LEU A 169 -24.09 15.47 -0.91
CA LEU A 169 -23.31 16.58 -1.46
C LEU A 169 -22.63 16.24 -2.80
N SER A 170 -22.62 17.19 -3.74
CA SER A 170 -21.89 17.11 -5.02
C SER A 170 -20.72 18.10 -5.06
N GLY A 171 -19.88 18.03 -6.11
CA GLY A 171 -18.59 18.71 -6.29
C GLY A 171 -18.38 20.05 -5.60
N ASP A 172 -19.19 21.07 -5.93
CA ASP A 172 -19.07 22.44 -5.37
C ASP A 172 -19.05 22.46 -3.83
N ALA A 173 -19.73 21.51 -3.18
CA ALA A 173 -19.79 21.43 -1.73
C ALA A 173 -18.52 20.86 -1.09
N LEU A 174 -17.70 20.11 -1.86
CA LEU A 174 -16.41 19.58 -1.42
C LEU A 174 -15.21 20.42 -1.87
N GLU A 175 -15.44 21.53 -2.58
CA GLU A 175 -14.36 22.43 -2.98
C GLU A 175 -13.54 22.91 -1.78
N THR A 176 -12.22 22.74 -1.86
CA THR A 176 -11.32 23.25 -0.85
C THR A 176 -11.06 24.73 -1.03
N THR A 177 -11.09 25.51 0.05
CA THR A 177 -10.59 26.87 0.03
C THR A 177 -9.07 26.87 -0.19
N PRO A 178 -8.52 27.74 -1.06
CA PRO A 178 -7.08 27.75 -1.32
C PRO A 178 -6.20 27.94 -0.07
N THR A 179 -5.18 27.11 0.08
CA THR A 179 -4.20 27.17 1.19
C THR A 179 -2.76 27.21 0.66
N THR A 180 -1.88 27.87 1.43
CA THR A 180 -0.42 27.79 1.27
C THR A 180 0.10 26.57 2.04
N THR A 181 1.32 26.11 1.72
CA THR A 181 2.05 25.10 2.50
C THR A 181 3.41 25.65 2.91
N ALA A 182 4.17 24.91 3.73
CA ALA A 182 5.56 25.27 4.05
C ALA A 182 6.48 25.31 2.81
N PHE A 183 6.05 24.67 1.71
CA PHE A 183 6.83 24.52 0.49
C PHE A 183 6.25 25.31 -0.70
N ASP A 184 5.02 25.83 -0.57
CA ASP A 184 4.34 26.61 -1.61
C ASP A 184 3.58 27.80 -1.01
N ASP A 185 4.17 28.98 -1.16
CA ASP A 185 3.60 30.27 -0.73
C ASP A 185 2.40 30.72 -1.60
N THR A 186 2.10 30.01 -2.69
CA THR A 186 0.95 30.31 -3.55
C THR A 186 -0.28 29.54 -3.04
N ALA A 187 -1.28 30.26 -2.56
CA ALA A 187 -2.54 29.65 -2.14
C ALA A 187 -3.24 28.99 -3.34
N LYS A 188 -3.50 27.69 -3.24
CA LYS A 188 -4.20 26.87 -4.26
C LYS A 188 -5.18 25.92 -3.58
N ALA A 189 -6.23 25.53 -4.30
CA ALA A 189 -7.04 24.39 -3.87
C ALA A 189 -6.15 23.14 -3.79
N ARG A 190 -6.33 22.34 -2.75
CA ARG A 190 -5.47 21.19 -2.44
C ARG A 190 -6.30 19.92 -2.50
N PRO A 191 -5.76 18.79 -3.01
CA PRO A 191 -6.50 17.54 -3.08
C PRO A 191 -6.57 16.81 -1.72
N TRP A 192 -6.76 17.54 -0.63
CA TRP A 192 -6.92 17.00 0.72
C TRP A 192 -7.78 17.92 1.59
N LEU A 193 -8.45 17.34 2.58
CA LEU A 193 -9.06 18.11 3.66
C LEU A 193 -8.01 18.42 4.72
N GLN A 194 -8.07 19.60 5.32
CA GLN A 194 -7.23 19.96 6.45
C GLN A 194 -7.96 20.86 7.44
N ARG A 195 -7.62 20.71 8.72
CA ARG A 195 -7.87 21.74 9.73
C ARG A 195 -6.55 22.12 10.37
N GLU A 196 -6.17 23.38 10.21
CA GLU A 196 -4.93 23.94 10.78
C GLU A 196 -5.24 25.24 11.52
N GLY A 197 -4.75 25.39 12.75
CA GLY A 197 -5.04 26.55 13.60
C GLY A 197 -6.55 26.75 13.82
N GLY A 198 -7.33 25.67 13.82
CA GLY A 198 -8.79 25.66 13.92
C GLY A 198 -9.54 26.02 12.63
N VAL A 199 -8.84 26.35 11.54
CA VAL A 199 -9.44 26.72 10.25
C VAL A 199 -9.53 25.49 9.34
N LEU A 200 -10.76 25.13 8.96
CA LEU A 200 -11.03 24.05 7.99
C LEU A 200 -10.93 24.59 6.56
N ASN A 201 -10.24 23.89 5.67
CA ASN A 201 -10.10 24.29 4.26
C ASN A 201 -11.29 23.91 3.37
N LEU A 202 -12.51 23.90 3.90
CA LEU A 202 -13.72 23.52 3.16
C LEU A 202 -14.59 24.74 2.88
N SER A 203 -15.29 24.74 1.74
CA SER A 203 -16.17 25.84 1.34
C SER A 203 -17.18 26.23 2.45
N ALA A 204 -17.40 27.54 2.60
CA ALA A 204 -18.26 28.06 3.65
C ALA A 204 -19.72 27.59 3.43
N GLY A 205 -20.27 26.87 4.40
CA GLY A 205 -21.62 26.33 4.34
C GLY A 205 -21.67 24.79 4.31
N THR A 206 -20.55 24.13 4.01
CA THR A 206 -20.44 22.67 4.13
C THR A 206 -19.86 22.30 5.48
N SER A 207 -20.58 21.50 6.27
CA SER A 207 -20.03 20.92 7.50
C SER A 207 -19.16 19.71 7.18
N LEU A 208 -18.05 19.55 7.88
CA LEU A 208 -17.16 18.39 7.74
C LEU A 208 -17.89 17.05 7.92
N ALA A 209 -18.82 16.96 8.87
CA ALA A 209 -19.63 15.76 9.10
C ALA A 209 -20.50 15.36 7.89
N ALA A 210 -20.89 16.31 7.05
CA ALA A 210 -21.62 16.05 5.81
C ALA A 210 -20.69 15.78 4.62
N ALA A 211 -19.47 16.33 4.65
CA ALA A 211 -18.47 16.17 3.60
C ALA A 211 -17.80 14.79 3.61
N LEU A 212 -17.43 14.28 4.80
CA LEU A 212 -16.69 13.02 4.93
C LEU A 212 -17.41 11.81 4.29
N PRO A 213 -18.72 11.58 4.52
CA PRO A 213 -19.43 10.47 3.87
C PRO A 213 -19.46 10.55 2.34
N CYS A 214 -19.25 11.74 1.77
CA CYS A 214 -19.19 11.96 0.32
C CYS A 214 -17.79 11.78 -0.25
N LEU A 215 -16.75 12.05 0.55
CA LEU A 215 -15.35 11.97 0.13
C LEU A 215 -14.78 10.55 0.31
N ILE A 216 -15.17 9.83 1.37
CA ILE A 216 -14.54 8.57 1.77
C ILE A 216 -14.72 7.44 0.74
N PRO A 217 -15.93 7.21 0.17
CA PRO A 217 -16.13 6.12 -0.77
C PRO A 217 -15.32 6.32 -2.08
N GLN A 218 -14.47 5.33 -2.38
CA GLN A 218 -13.54 5.33 -3.51
C GLN A 218 -13.99 4.51 -4.72
N GLY A 219 -15.21 3.98 -4.72
CA GLY A 219 -15.76 3.24 -5.86
C GLY A 219 -15.38 1.77 -5.79
N VAL A 220 -15.90 0.97 -6.72
CA VAL A 220 -15.66 -0.49 -6.79
C VAL A 220 -15.24 -0.94 -8.20
N ASN A 221 -14.82 0.01 -9.05
CA ASN A 221 -14.44 -0.23 -10.45
C ASN A 221 -12.92 -0.43 -10.67
N GLY A 222 -12.16 -0.60 -9.59
CA GLY A 222 -10.73 -0.85 -9.62
C GLY A 222 -10.36 -2.18 -10.27
N CYS A 223 -9.10 -2.29 -10.65
CA CYS A 223 -8.55 -3.53 -11.15
C CYS A 223 -8.42 -4.57 -10.03
N GLY A 224 -9.04 -5.76 -10.18
CA GLY A 224 -8.99 -6.86 -9.19
C GLY A 224 -7.61 -7.54 -9.00
N PHE A 225 -6.54 -6.79 -9.23
CA PHE A 225 -5.15 -7.09 -8.89
C PHE A 225 -4.65 -5.93 -8.03
N GLU A 226 -5.10 -5.87 -6.79
CA GLU A 226 -4.96 -4.71 -5.92
C GLU A 226 -3.50 -4.43 -5.57
N GLN A 227 -3.07 -3.17 -5.63
CA GLN A 227 -1.68 -2.77 -5.38
C GLN A 227 -1.56 -1.78 -4.21
N PRO A 228 -2.07 -2.12 -3.01
CA PRO A 228 -2.13 -1.19 -1.89
C PRO A 228 -0.76 -0.65 -1.48
N LEU A 229 0.30 -1.48 -1.45
CA LEU A 229 1.63 -1.03 -1.04
C LEU A 229 2.26 -0.08 -2.07
N GLN A 230 2.10 -0.37 -3.36
CA GLN A 230 2.63 0.49 -4.41
C GLN A 230 1.85 1.80 -4.51
N SER A 231 0.51 1.78 -4.40
CA SER A 231 -0.28 3.01 -4.36
C SER A 231 0.08 3.89 -3.16
N MET A 232 0.28 3.29 -1.97
CA MET A 232 0.78 3.98 -0.78
C MET A 232 2.13 4.65 -1.04
N ARG A 233 3.12 3.92 -1.57
CA ARG A 233 4.44 4.46 -1.90
C ARG A 233 4.34 5.63 -2.88
N LEU A 234 3.55 5.49 -3.93
CA LEU A 234 3.38 6.54 -4.95
C LEU A 234 2.69 7.78 -4.38
N ALA A 235 1.67 7.61 -3.53
CA ALA A 235 1.00 8.71 -2.82
C ALA A 235 1.98 9.51 -1.95
N VAL A 236 2.81 8.82 -1.17
CA VAL A 236 3.87 9.45 -0.36
C VAL A 236 4.90 10.17 -1.24
N ALA A 237 5.31 9.55 -2.35
CA ALA A 237 6.28 10.14 -3.27
C ALA A 237 5.73 11.40 -3.97
N ARG A 238 4.46 11.39 -4.40
CA ARG A 238 3.78 12.54 -5.01
C ARG A 238 3.69 13.71 -4.04
N ALA A 239 3.34 13.44 -2.78
CA ALA A 239 3.28 14.47 -1.74
C ALA A 239 4.62 15.19 -1.50
N GLY A 240 5.75 14.56 -1.82
CA GLY A 240 7.09 15.13 -1.73
C GLY A 240 7.64 15.76 -3.02
N SER A 241 6.91 15.69 -4.14
CA SER A 241 7.37 16.13 -5.47
C SER A 241 6.73 17.45 -5.90
N ASP A 242 7.52 18.49 -6.16
CA ASP A 242 7.04 19.86 -6.49
C ASP A 242 6.27 19.99 -7.80
N ALA A 243 6.32 18.96 -8.65
CA ALA A 243 5.61 18.88 -9.92
C ALA A 243 4.18 18.32 -9.79
N GLU A 244 3.80 17.82 -8.61
CA GLU A 244 2.54 17.12 -8.36
C GLU A 244 1.55 18.01 -7.60
N ASP A 245 0.25 17.78 -7.77
CA ASP A 245 -0.80 18.57 -7.08
C ASP A 245 -0.85 18.25 -5.57
N GLU A 246 -0.39 17.06 -5.18
CA GLU A 246 -0.23 16.60 -3.80
C GLU A 246 0.92 17.28 -3.05
N TYR A 247 1.77 18.04 -3.75
CA TYR A 247 2.99 18.58 -3.16
C TYR A 247 2.73 19.39 -1.90
N GLY A 248 3.47 19.02 -0.86
CA GLY A 248 3.40 19.68 0.42
C GLY A 248 2.23 19.23 1.28
N PHE A 249 1.59 18.09 0.97
CA PHE A 249 0.67 17.39 1.87
C PHE A 249 1.38 16.93 3.16
N LEU A 250 2.60 16.37 3.05
CA LEU A 250 3.38 15.95 4.21
C LEU A 250 4.02 17.16 4.89
N ARG A 251 3.69 17.41 6.17
CA ARG A 251 4.30 18.44 7.01
C ARG A 251 5.49 17.88 7.78
N ASP A 252 6.54 18.67 7.98
CA ASP A 252 7.75 18.21 8.68
C ASP A 252 7.47 17.88 10.14
N GLU A 253 6.61 18.66 10.80
CA GLU A 253 6.24 18.55 12.21
C GLU A 253 5.09 17.57 12.51
N ALA A 254 4.43 17.04 11.48
CA ALA A 254 3.29 16.14 11.64
C ALA A 254 3.72 14.68 11.53
N SER A 255 3.20 13.85 12.45
CA SER A 255 3.24 12.40 12.29
C SER A 255 2.40 11.99 11.06
N LEU A 256 2.74 10.87 10.44
CA LEU A 256 1.98 10.31 9.32
C LEU A 256 1.27 9.04 9.79
N LEU A 257 -0.06 9.01 9.64
CA LEU A 257 -0.85 7.78 9.73
C LEU A 257 -1.21 7.31 8.33
N ILE A 258 -0.82 6.10 7.99
CA ILE A 258 -1.33 5.38 6.83
C ILE A 258 -2.44 4.43 7.30
N LEU A 259 -3.66 4.62 6.80
CA LEU A 259 -4.79 3.74 7.02
C LEU A 259 -5.12 3.00 5.72
N LEU A 260 -4.72 1.73 5.64
CA LEU A 260 -4.99 0.85 4.51
C LEU A 260 -6.27 0.06 4.79
N VAL A 261 -7.19 0.00 3.82
CA VAL A 261 -8.43 -0.78 3.93
C VAL A 261 -8.58 -1.65 2.69
N SER A 262 -8.47 -2.98 2.84
CA SER A 262 -8.55 -3.93 1.71
C SER A 262 -8.96 -5.32 2.18
N ASP A 263 -9.82 -6.01 1.44
CA ASP A 263 -10.15 -7.41 1.65
C ASP A 263 -9.30 -8.38 0.81
N GLU A 264 -8.41 -7.85 -0.04
CA GLU A 264 -7.50 -8.62 -0.90
C GLU A 264 -6.04 -8.65 -0.41
N VAL A 265 -5.18 -9.33 -1.19
CA VAL A 265 -3.74 -9.38 -0.96
C VAL A 265 -2.99 -8.36 -1.82
N ASP A 266 -1.78 -7.98 -1.40
CA ASP A 266 -0.95 -7.07 -2.17
C ASP A 266 -0.42 -7.71 -3.47
N CYS A 267 -0.76 -7.11 -4.60
CA CYS A 267 -0.35 -7.47 -5.95
C CYS A 267 0.60 -6.46 -6.59
N SER A 268 1.33 -5.69 -5.79
CA SER A 268 2.23 -4.61 -6.22
C SER A 268 3.38 -5.12 -7.11
N TYR A 269 3.09 -5.37 -8.39
CA TYR A 269 3.99 -5.99 -9.35
C TYR A 269 5.05 -5.01 -9.86
N ALA A 270 6.23 -5.54 -10.16
CA ALA A 270 7.27 -4.78 -10.82
C ALA A 270 6.96 -4.66 -12.32
N SER A 271 7.06 -3.45 -12.88
CA SER A 271 6.69 -3.20 -14.28
C SER A 271 7.43 -4.06 -15.31
N HIS A 272 8.64 -4.52 -15.00
CA HIS A 272 9.40 -5.44 -15.86
C HIS A 272 8.84 -6.86 -15.89
N ALA A 273 7.96 -7.21 -14.95
CA ALA A 273 7.31 -8.51 -14.80
C ALA A 273 5.81 -8.47 -15.14
N ALA A 274 5.36 -7.44 -15.87
CA ALA A 274 3.99 -7.31 -16.38
C ALA A 274 3.47 -8.59 -17.09
N SER A 275 4.37 -9.35 -17.72
CA SER A 275 4.11 -10.60 -18.42
C SER A 275 3.45 -11.69 -17.56
N ILE A 276 3.54 -11.64 -16.23
CA ILE A 276 2.91 -12.64 -15.36
C ILE A 276 1.38 -12.61 -15.40
N PHE A 277 0.79 -11.52 -15.92
CA PHE A 277 -0.66 -11.35 -16.10
C PHE A 277 -1.12 -11.60 -17.54
N GLU A 278 -0.20 -11.78 -18.49
CA GLU A 278 -0.52 -11.81 -19.91
C GLU A 278 -0.80 -13.24 -20.40
N GLN A 279 -1.83 -13.38 -21.23
CA GLN A 279 -2.25 -14.69 -21.72
C GLN A 279 -1.15 -15.36 -22.57
N ASP A 280 -0.43 -14.64 -23.42
CA ASP A 280 0.51 -15.28 -24.35
C ASP A 280 1.93 -15.47 -23.78
N ASP A 281 2.16 -15.14 -22.50
CA ASP A 281 3.48 -15.12 -21.87
C ASP A 281 3.57 -16.02 -20.61
N GLU A 282 4.03 -15.47 -19.48
CA GLU A 282 4.52 -16.22 -18.32
C GLU A 282 3.38 -16.58 -17.37
N ARG A 283 2.84 -17.79 -17.49
CA ARG A 283 1.71 -18.27 -16.67
C ARG A 283 2.13 -19.02 -15.38
N THR A 284 3.37 -18.82 -14.92
CA THR A 284 3.98 -19.57 -13.80
C THR A 284 3.14 -19.51 -12.52
N PHE A 285 2.50 -18.36 -12.26
CA PHE A 285 1.77 -18.08 -11.02
C PHE A 285 0.25 -18.28 -11.12
N TRP A 286 -0.25 -18.68 -12.28
CA TRP A 286 -1.69 -18.84 -12.49
C TRP A 286 -2.20 -20.08 -11.75
N SER A 287 -3.39 -19.98 -11.15
CA SER A 287 -4.05 -21.15 -10.53
C SER A 287 -4.24 -22.30 -11.52
N ASN A 288 -4.50 -21.97 -12.79
CA ASN A 288 -4.49 -22.91 -13.88
C ASN A 288 -3.80 -22.28 -15.11
N PRO A 289 -2.63 -22.77 -15.53
CA PRO A 289 -1.91 -22.22 -16.68
C PRO A 289 -2.62 -22.48 -18.02
N ASP A 290 -3.61 -23.37 -18.07
CA ASP A 290 -4.41 -23.62 -19.28
C ASP A 290 -5.59 -22.64 -19.43
N ASP A 291 -5.89 -21.84 -18.41
CA ASP A 291 -6.97 -20.87 -18.46
C ASP A 291 -6.65 -19.72 -19.44
N SER A 292 -7.70 -19.01 -19.84
CA SER A 292 -7.59 -17.90 -20.77
C SER A 292 -7.30 -16.57 -20.10
N PHE A 293 -7.48 -16.49 -18.78
CA PHE A 293 -7.42 -15.27 -18.00
C PHE A 293 -6.84 -15.61 -16.60
N PRO A 294 -5.93 -14.78 -16.03
CA PRO A 294 -5.46 -14.99 -14.67
C PRO A 294 -6.55 -14.68 -13.63
N THR A 295 -6.35 -15.18 -12.42
CA THR A 295 -7.14 -14.80 -11.24
C THR A 295 -6.24 -14.10 -10.22
N SER A 296 -6.83 -13.41 -9.23
CA SER A 296 -6.10 -12.71 -8.15
C SER A 296 -5.13 -13.62 -7.38
N ALA A 297 -5.31 -14.94 -7.46
CA ALA A 297 -4.36 -15.95 -6.98
C ALA A 297 -2.93 -15.77 -7.50
N VAL A 298 -2.73 -15.15 -8.67
CA VAL A 298 -1.41 -14.80 -9.19
C VAL A 298 -0.60 -14.02 -8.15
N CYS A 299 -1.24 -13.08 -7.44
CA CYS A 299 -0.59 -12.23 -6.45
C CYS A 299 -0.13 -13.04 -5.23
N TRP A 300 -0.98 -13.93 -4.74
CA TRP A 300 -0.63 -14.86 -3.66
C TRP A 300 0.52 -15.78 -4.06
N ASN A 301 0.39 -16.44 -5.22
CA ASN A 301 1.34 -17.42 -5.72
C ASN A 301 2.72 -16.81 -6.06
N ALA A 302 2.74 -15.53 -6.45
CA ALA A 302 3.97 -14.81 -6.78
C ALA A 302 4.68 -14.20 -5.57
N GLY A 303 3.98 -14.01 -4.45
CA GLY A 303 4.46 -13.20 -3.34
C GLY A 303 4.51 -13.88 -1.97
N VAL A 304 3.97 -15.09 -1.84
CA VAL A 304 3.81 -15.77 -0.55
C VAL A 304 4.26 -17.22 -0.60
N THR A 305 4.99 -17.64 0.44
CA THR A 305 5.31 -19.04 0.69
C THR A 305 4.76 -19.48 2.04
N CYS A 306 4.23 -20.70 2.11
CA CYS A 306 3.61 -21.24 3.31
C CYS A 306 4.28 -22.53 3.79
N SER A 307 4.31 -22.72 5.11
CA SER A 307 4.84 -23.91 5.78
C SER A 307 3.78 -24.59 6.64
N GLY A 308 3.91 -25.90 6.87
CA GLY A 308 2.96 -26.68 7.68
C GLY A 308 1.92 -27.45 6.86
N PRO A 309 0.93 -28.09 7.52
CA PRO A 309 -0.08 -28.91 6.85
C PRO A 309 -1.10 -28.05 6.09
N SER A 310 -1.58 -28.50 4.93
CA SER A 310 -2.56 -27.74 4.15
C SER A 310 -3.92 -27.58 4.85
N SER A 311 -4.26 -28.42 5.83
CA SER A 311 -5.47 -28.25 6.66
C SER A 311 -5.51 -26.93 7.45
N GLY A 312 -4.39 -26.21 7.47
CA GLY A 312 -4.19 -24.92 8.10
C GLY A 312 -2.69 -24.69 8.17
N TYR A 313 -2.15 -23.85 7.27
CA TYR A 313 -0.71 -23.60 7.25
C TYR A 313 -0.29 -23.02 8.60
N THR A 314 0.89 -23.43 9.06
CA THR A 314 1.42 -22.97 10.34
C THR A 314 1.96 -21.54 10.25
N SER A 315 2.54 -21.18 9.11
CA SER A 315 2.99 -19.83 8.81
C SER A 315 2.99 -19.60 7.31
N CYS A 316 2.82 -18.35 6.90
CA CYS A 316 3.09 -17.89 5.55
C CYS A 316 3.86 -16.57 5.62
N GLU A 317 4.90 -16.44 4.81
CA GLU A 317 5.80 -15.30 4.78
C GLU A 317 5.94 -14.75 3.36
N PRO A 318 6.28 -13.46 3.20
CA PRO A 318 6.63 -12.91 1.90
C PRO A 318 7.81 -13.66 1.27
N ILE A 319 7.78 -13.82 -0.05
CA ILE A 319 8.89 -14.37 -0.81
C ILE A 319 9.08 -13.59 -2.11
N ASP A 320 10.34 -13.32 -2.45
CA ASP A 320 10.72 -12.69 -3.71
C ASP A 320 10.98 -13.79 -4.76
N LEU A 321 10.13 -13.87 -5.79
CA LEU A 321 10.23 -14.84 -6.87
C LEU A 321 10.51 -14.15 -8.21
N ASP A 322 11.33 -14.78 -9.06
CA ASP A 322 11.50 -14.38 -10.47
C ASP A 322 10.35 -14.89 -11.35
N THR A 323 10.36 -14.58 -12.65
CA THR A 323 9.27 -14.99 -13.55
C THR A 323 9.13 -16.51 -13.76
N LEU A 324 10.14 -17.28 -13.33
CA LEU A 324 10.13 -18.74 -13.33
C LEU A 324 9.67 -19.34 -11.99
N GLY A 325 9.29 -18.49 -11.03
CA GLY A 325 8.83 -18.92 -9.71
C GLY A 325 9.98 -19.38 -8.81
N LEU A 326 11.21 -18.95 -9.08
CA LEU A 326 12.38 -19.29 -8.28
C LEU A 326 12.72 -18.14 -7.32
N PRO A 327 13.14 -18.44 -6.06
CA PRO A 327 13.61 -17.42 -5.14
C PRO A 327 14.73 -16.59 -5.74
N THR A 328 14.61 -15.27 -5.66
CA THR A 328 15.50 -14.34 -6.36
C THR A 328 15.88 -13.14 -5.50
N SER A 329 16.72 -12.27 -6.04
CA SER A 329 17.04 -10.97 -5.45
C SER A 329 15.95 -9.93 -5.76
N SER A 330 15.80 -8.95 -4.88
CA SER A 330 14.83 -7.84 -4.99
C SER A 330 14.71 -7.19 -6.37
N ASP A 331 15.81 -6.98 -7.09
CA ASP A 331 15.81 -6.34 -8.42
C ASP A 331 15.16 -7.18 -9.53
N LEU A 332 15.01 -8.49 -9.30
CA LEU A 332 14.45 -9.47 -10.24
C LEU A 332 13.10 -10.03 -9.77
N ALA A 333 12.62 -9.58 -8.61
CA ALA A 333 11.36 -10.03 -8.04
C ALA A 333 10.19 -9.52 -8.88
N VAL A 334 9.24 -10.41 -9.19
CA VAL A 334 8.07 -10.06 -10.02
C VAL A 334 7.08 -9.17 -9.28
N LEU A 335 7.05 -9.26 -7.96
CA LEU A 335 6.41 -8.27 -7.10
C LEU A 335 7.49 -7.44 -6.42
N HIS A 336 7.25 -6.14 -6.27
CA HIS A 336 8.13 -5.29 -5.48
C HIS A 336 8.27 -5.87 -4.06
N PRO A 337 9.49 -6.06 -3.54
CA PRO A 337 9.67 -6.67 -2.22
C PRO A 337 8.99 -5.89 -1.11
N ALA A 338 8.31 -6.59 -0.21
CA ALA A 338 7.55 -5.98 0.89
C ALA A 338 8.47 -5.10 1.78
N GLN A 339 9.66 -5.62 2.11
CA GLN A 339 10.64 -4.90 2.94
C GLN A 339 10.99 -3.51 2.40
N GLY A 340 11.06 -3.35 1.07
CA GLY A 340 11.39 -2.05 0.49
C GLY A 340 10.35 -0.96 0.83
N TYR A 341 9.09 -1.32 1.05
CA TYR A 341 8.07 -0.36 1.47
C TYR A 341 8.24 0.07 2.93
N ALA A 342 8.57 -0.88 3.81
CA ALA A 342 8.91 -0.58 5.19
C ALA A 342 10.16 0.32 5.26
N ASP A 343 11.19 0.01 4.48
CA ASP A 343 12.43 0.79 4.44
C ASP A 343 12.17 2.25 4.01
N ASP A 344 11.33 2.47 2.99
CA ASP A 344 10.97 3.82 2.53
C ASP A 344 10.25 4.63 3.61
N LEU A 345 9.32 4.00 4.34
CA LEU A 345 8.55 4.65 5.40
C LEU A 345 9.39 4.91 6.66
N LEU A 346 10.28 3.99 7.03
CA LEU A 346 11.24 4.20 8.11
C LEU A 346 12.25 5.31 7.77
N ALA A 347 12.68 5.40 6.50
CA ALA A 347 13.53 6.48 6.04
C ALA A 347 12.80 7.84 6.07
N LEU A 348 11.52 7.87 5.70
CA LEU A 348 10.67 9.06 5.84
C LEU A 348 10.55 9.49 7.30
N GLU A 349 10.30 8.55 8.22
CA GLU A 349 10.24 8.83 9.65
C GLU A 349 11.56 9.42 10.17
N GLN A 350 12.69 8.79 9.83
CA GLN A 350 14.01 9.29 10.22
C GLN A 350 14.24 10.72 9.72
N SER A 351 13.84 11.03 8.48
CA SER A 351 13.95 12.37 7.92
C SER A 351 13.07 13.38 8.68
N LYS A 352 11.84 13.01 9.03
CA LYS A 352 10.93 13.87 9.81
C LYS A 352 11.49 14.13 11.20
N ARG A 353 11.94 13.09 11.91
CA ARG A 353 12.55 13.21 13.24
C ARG A 353 13.82 14.05 13.26
N ALA A 354 14.60 14.02 12.18
CA ALA A 354 15.78 14.89 12.04
C ALA A 354 15.42 16.39 12.00
N ILE A 355 14.19 16.74 11.59
CA ILE A 355 13.69 18.12 11.49
C ILE A 355 12.91 18.51 12.75
N ALA A 356 11.92 17.70 13.14
CA ALA A 356 10.94 18.01 14.16
C ALA A 356 11.25 17.42 15.55
N GLY A 357 12.21 16.50 15.64
CA GLY A 357 12.55 15.80 16.87
C GLY A 357 11.85 14.44 17.03
N PRO A 358 12.06 13.75 18.15
CA PRO A 358 11.69 12.34 18.30
C PRO A 358 10.17 12.06 18.35
N GLY A 359 9.33 13.04 18.70
CA GLY A 359 7.88 12.86 18.83
C GLY A 359 7.10 12.94 17.50
N VAL A 360 7.76 12.66 16.38
CA VAL A 360 7.13 12.54 15.05
C VAL A 360 7.35 11.13 14.55
N ASP A 361 6.26 10.47 14.20
CA ASP A 361 6.23 9.04 13.88
C ASP A 361 5.57 8.80 12.52
N VAL A 362 5.92 7.68 11.87
CA VAL A 362 5.20 7.15 10.72
C VAL A 362 4.57 5.82 11.14
N ALA A 363 3.26 5.81 11.26
CA ALA A 363 2.48 4.65 11.67
C ALA A 363 1.65 4.09 10.50
N MET A 364 1.41 2.79 10.52
CA MET A 364 0.54 2.12 9.55
C MET A 364 -0.45 1.23 10.27
N MET A 365 -1.73 1.42 9.96
CA MET A 365 -2.80 0.50 10.33
C MET A 365 -3.42 -0.08 9.06
N ALA A 366 -3.70 -1.39 9.08
CA ALA A 366 -4.44 -2.08 8.04
C ALA A 366 -5.75 -2.68 8.58
N ILE A 367 -6.88 -2.28 8.00
CA ILE A 367 -8.16 -2.97 8.10
C ILE A 367 -8.22 -3.99 6.97
N THR A 368 -7.98 -5.26 7.29
CA THR A 368 -7.71 -6.30 6.31
C THR A 368 -8.16 -7.70 6.77
N GLY A 369 -7.83 -8.76 6.03
CA GLY A 369 -8.23 -10.13 6.32
C GLY A 369 -7.55 -10.72 7.54
N VAL A 370 -8.05 -10.36 8.72
CA VAL A 370 -7.76 -10.98 10.01
C VAL A 370 -9.05 -11.29 10.73
N THR A 371 -9.01 -12.21 11.69
CA THR A 371 -10.14 -12.46 12.59
C THR A 371 -10.48 -11.22 13.43
N ALA A 372 -11.64 -11.23 14.09
CA ALA A 372 -12.03 -10.15 15.02
C ALA A 372 -11.04 -9.95 16.19
N SER A 373 -10.16 -10.92 16.48
CA SER A 373 -9.09 -10.79 17.47
C SER A 373 -7.74 -10.37 16.87
N GLY A 374 -7.67 -10.04 15.57
CA GLY A 374 -6.44 -9.66 14.87
C GLY A 374 -5.57 -10.85 14.41
N GLU A 375 -6.01 -12.09 14.62
CA GLU A 375 -5.26 -13.28 14.20
C GLU A 375 -5.39 -13.51 12.68
N VAL A 376 -4.28 -13.84 12.01
CA VAL A 376 -4.26 -14.25 10.60
C VAL A 376 -4.48 -15.76 10.50
N ILE A 377 -5.41 -16.20 9.67
CA ILE A 377 -5.66 -17.63 9.42
C ILE A 377 -5.26 -17.97 7.99
N TYR A 378 -4.42 -18.99 7.84
CA TYR A 378 -4.02 -19.52 6.55
C TYR A 378 -4.67 -20.87 6.30
N ALA A 379 -5.67 -20.92 5.41
CA ALA A 379 -6.39 -22.14 5.12
C ALA A 379 -6.34 -22.49 3.62
N ASP A 380 -5.92 -23.71 3.29
CA ASP A 380 -6.19 -24.28 1.96
C ASP A 380 -7.65 -24.72 1.92
N VAL A 381 -8.43 -24.10 1.04
CA VAL A 381 -9.86 -24.40 0.88
C VAL A 381 -10.16 -25.18 -0.39
N THR A 382 -9.16 -25.77 -1.06
CA THR A 382 -9.32 -26.60 -2.28
C THR A 382 -10.44 -27.64 -2.14
N THR A 383 -10.62 -28.21 -0.95
CA THR A 383 -11.62 -29.28 -0.73
C THR A 383 -13.00 -28.77 -0.30
N THR A 384 -13.08 -27.58 0.28
CA THR A 384 -14.30 -27.02 0.89
C THR A 384 -14.91 -25.91 0.05
N ASP A 385 -14.09 -25.12 -0.62
CA ASP A 385 -14.45 -24.02 -1.52
C ASP A 385 -13.40 -23.91 -2.66
N PRO A 386 -13.39 -24.86 -3.60
CA PRO A 386 -12.40 -24.92 -4.68
C PRO A 386 -12.42 -23.67 -5.57
N ASP A 387 -13.59 -23.08 -5.80
CA ASP A 387 -13.72 -21.88 -6.64
C ASP A 387 -13.02 -20.69 -5.98
N PHE A 388 -13.18 -20.51 -4.66
CA PHE A 388 -12.45 -19.48 -3.92
C PHE A 388 -10.94 -19.71 -3.96
N GLN A 389 -10.49 -20.95 -3.74
CA GLN A 389 -9.07 -21.30 -3.82
C GLN A 389 -8.48 -20.97 -5.20
N ILE A 390 -9.20 -21.28 -6.28
CA ILE A 390 -8.76 -20.98 -7.65
C ILE A 390 -8.69 -19.46 -7.89
N ASN A 391 -9.65 -18.71 -7.36
CA ASN A 391 -9.70 -17.27 -7.58
C ASN A 391 -8.64 -16.49 -6.79
N PHE A 392 -8.29 -16.94 -5.58
CA PHE A 392 -7.47 -16.14 -4.65
C PHE A 392 -6.18 -16.82 -4.18
N GLY A 393 -5.96 -18.11 -4.48
CA GLY A 393 -4.75 -18.85 -4.12
C GLY A 393 -4.68 -19.30 -2.66
N ILE A 394 -5.61 -18.84 -1.82
CA ILE A 394 -5.74 -19.18 -0.41
C ILE A 394 -7.18 -18.96 0.05
N GLY A 395 -7.59 -19.63 1.13
CA GLY A 395 -8.84 -19.36 1.83
C GLY A 395 -8.80 -18.06 2.64
N PRO A 396 -9.96 -17.49 2.99
CA PRO A 396 -10.03 -16.23 3.71
C PRO A 396 -9.67 -16.41 5.19
N SER A 397 -9.01 -15.41 5.78
CA SER A 397 -8.77 -15.36 7.23
C SER A 397 -10.04 -15.07 8.02
N CYS A 398 -10.94 -14.27 7.44
CA CYS A 398 -12.20 -13.88 8.06
C CYS A 398 -13.33 -13.93 7.04
N ALA A 399 -14.54 -14.19 7.53
CA ALA A 399 -15.74 -14.09 6.73
C ALA A 399 -16.91 -13.62 7.60
N ARG A 400 -17.75 -12.73 7.05
CA ARG A 400 -18.98 -12.27 7.70
C ARG A 400 -20.11 -12.15 6.67
N ALA A 401 -21.29 -12.62 7.05
CA ALA A 401 -22.49 -12.43 6.23
C ALA A 401 -22.92 -10.95 6.25
N GLU A 402 -23.24 -10.40 5.08
CA GLU A 402 -23.72 -9.02 4.89
C GLU A 402 -24.89 -9.07 3.90
N GLY A 403 -26.13 -8.96 4.41
CA GLY A 403 -27.31 -9.09 3.55
C GLY A 403 -27.36 -10.45 2.84
N SER A 404 -27.33 -10.44 1.51
CA SER A 404 -27.24 -11.63 0.65
C SER A 404 -25.82 -12.07 0.33
N ASP A 405 -24.83 -11.24 0.66
CA ASP A 405 -23.44 -11.41 0.30
C ASP A 405 -22.59 -11.82 1.52
N THR A 406 -21.30 -12.05 1.30
CA THR A 406 -20.37 -12.40 2.36
C THR A 406 -19.08 -11.61 2.14
N ILE A 407 -18.75 -10.76 3.10
CA ILE A 407 -17.45 -10.09 3.14
C ILE A 407 -16.43 -11.14 3.56
N ARG A 408 -15.33 -11.26 2.80
CA ARG A 408 -14.25 -12.22 3.06
C ARG A 408 -12.93 -11.50 2.92
N GLY A 409 -12.11 -11.51 3.97
CA GLY A 409 -10.78 -10.91 3.93
C GLY A 409 -9.69 -11.96 3.75
N LEU A 410 -8.82 -11.78 2.76
CA LEU A 410 -7.66 -12.62 2.52
C LEU A 410 -6.53 -12.34 3.52
N PRO A 411 -5.72 -13.36 3.88
CA PRO A 411 -4.60 -13.18 4.78
C PRO A 411 -3.56 -12.17 4.24
N PRO A 412 -3.27 -11.09 4.98
CA PRO A 412 -2.53 -9.92 4.46
C PRO A 412 -1.01 -10.07 4.57
N VAL A 413 -0.42 -11.19 4.16
CA VAL A 413 0.99 -11.54 4.47
C VAL A 413 1.98 -10.40 4.20
N ARG A 414 1.96 -9.85 2.99
CA ARG A 414 2.87 -8.77 2.56
C ARG A 414 2.53 -7.41 3.19
N ILE A 415 1.25 -7.12 3.41
CA ILE A 415 0.80 -5.87 4.06
C ILE A 415 1.19 -5.89 5.54
N ARG A 416 0.99 -7.02 6.23
CA ARG A 416 1.40 -7.25 7.62
C ARG A 416 2.89 -7.02 7.79
N GLU A 417 3.72 -7.60 6.92
CA GLU A 417 5.18 -7.41 6.97
C GLU A 417 5.57 -5.94 7.04
N VAL A 418 4.93 -5.08 6.24
CA VAL A 418 5.19 -3.64 6.25
C VAL A 418 4.64 -2.98 7.50
N ALA A 419 3.40 -3.29 7.87
CA ALA A 419 2.71 -2.62 8.96
C ALA A 419 3.33 -2.93 10.34
N GLU A 420 3.79 -4.17 10.56
CA GLU A 420 4.40 -4.60 11.83
C GLU A 420 5.80 -3.97 12.06
N GLN A 421 6.46 -3.48 11.02
CA GLN A 421 7.71 -2.71 11.15
C GLN A 421 7.46 -1.29 11.68
N LEU A 422 6.25 -0.77 11.49
CA LEU A 422 5.87 0.60 11.80
C LEU A 422 4.99 0.72 13.05
N SER A 423 4.32 -0.35 13.46
CA SER A 423 3.36 -0.33 14.57
C SER A 423 3.24 -1.72 15.20
N SER A 424 3.07 -1.79 16.53
CA SER A 424 3.13 -3.06 17.27
C SER A 424 1.88 -3.94 17.13
N ASP A 425 0.73 -3.32 16.89
CA ASP A 425 -0.55 -4.01 16.67
C ASP A 425 -1.35 -3.32 15.55
N PRO A 426 -0.96 -3.52 14.28
CA PRO A 426 -1.47 -2.72 13.16
C PRO A 426 -2.72 -3.29 12.49
N LEU A 427 -3.13 -4.52 12.79
CA LEU A 427 -4.13 -5.25 11.99
C LEU A 427 -5.53 -5.24 12.62
N ARG A 428 -6.54 -4.85 11.86
CA ARG A 428 -7.95 -4.92 12.26
C ARG A 428 -8.76 -5.64 11.20
N SER A 429 -9.87 -6.28 11.58
CA SER A 429 -10.63 -7.11 10.65
C SER A 429 -11.45 -6.27 9.69
N VAL A 430 -11.27 -6.47 8.38
CA VAL A 430 -12.16 -5.96 7.35
C VAL A 430 -13.57 -6.57 7.44
N CYS A 431 -13.67 -7.73 8.10
CA CYS A 431 -14.93 -8.40 8.34
C CYS A 431 -15.70 -7.84 9.54
N ASP A 432 -15.18 -6.85 10.28
CA ASP A 432 -15.93 -6.23 11.38
C ASP A 432 -17.15 -5.45 10.86
N GLU A 433 -18.23 -5.43 11.66
CA GLU A 433 -19.46 -4.69 11.32
C GLU A 433 -19.32 -3.18 11.47
N ASP A 434 -18.38 -2.73 12.30
CA ASP A 434 -18.16 -1.33 12.63
C ASP A 434 -16.68 -1.07 12.92
N PHE A 435 -16.09 -0.09 12.22
CA PHE A 435 -14.70 0.31 12.42
C PHE A 435 -14.54 1.46 13.45
N LYS A 436 -15.61 1.93 14.10
CA LYS A 436 -15.50 2.96 15.14
C LYS A 436 -14.57 2.57 16.31
N PRO A 437 -14.58 1.32 16.82
CA PRO A 437 -13.62 0.92 17.85
C PRO A 437 -12.17 1.13 17.40
N THR A 438 -11.87 0.78 16.14
CA THR A 438 -10.58 1.02 15.49
C THR A 438 -10.21 2.50 15.43
N MET A 439 -11.17 3.38 15.09
CA MET A 439 -10.94 4.82 15.06
C MET A 439 -10.70 5.42 16.45
N LEU A 440 -11.39 4.91 17.48
CA LEU A 440 -11.18 5.34 18.87
C LEU A 440 -9.80 4.91 19.38
N GLU A 441 -9.39 3.69 19.05
CA GLU A 441 -8.06 3.22 19.40
C GLU A 441 -6.95 4.04 18.73
N LEU A 442 -7.13 4.45 17.47
CA LEU A 442 -6.18 5.36 16.82
C LEU A 442 -6.07 6.70 17.55
N ILE A 443 -7.18 7.24 18.04
CA ILE A 443 -7.16 8.47 18.84
C ILE A 443 -6.34 8.23 20.10
N ASP A 444 -6.59 7.14 20.82
CA ASP A 444 -5.86 6.82 22.06
C ASP A 444 -4.36 6.62 21.82
N ARG A 445 -3.97 5.98 20.70
CA ARG A 445 -2.56 5.76 20.34
C ARG A 445 -1.86 7.05 19.91
N LEU A 446 -2.48 7.83 19.03
CA LEU A 446 -1.84 8.99 18.42
C LEU A 446 -1.92 10.26 19.27
N VAL A 447 -2.93 10.34 20.14
CA VAL A 447 -3.33 11.57 20.86
C VAL A 447 -3.61 11.33 22.35
N GLY A 448 -3.35 10.15 22.89
CA GLY A 448 -3.60 9.79 24.29
C GLY A 448 -2.93 10.69 25.33
N ASP A 449 -2.88 10.24 26.60
CA ASP A 449 -2.47 11.09 27.73
C ASP A 449 -1.00 11.59 27.63
N CYS A 450 -0.83 12.78 27.04
CA CYS A 450 0.22 13.76 27.34
C CYS A 450 -0.15 14.59 28.60
#